data_AF-A0A1J1IKU8-F1
#
_entry.id   AF-A0A1J1IKU8-F1
#
_cell.length_a   1.000
_cell.length_b   1.000
_cell.length_c   1.000
_cell.angle_alpha   90.00
_cell.angle_beta   90.00
_cell.angle_gamma   90.00
#
_symmetry.space_group_name_H-M   'P 1'
#
loop_
_entity.id
_entity.type
_entity.pdbx_description
1 polymer ?
#
loop_
_entity_poly.entity_id
_entity_poly.type
_entity_poly.pdbx_seq_one_letter_code
_entity_poly.pdbx_strand_id
1 'polypeptide(L)'
;MLKLHREEANNLNKLEAPPENFSTAMRALYNLVFKRTSTYAVGIMASVFFFERAFDVGAESLFEYANKGKLWKDIKDKYEQE
;
A
#
# COMPACT_ATOMS: atom_id res chain seq x y z
N MET A 1 -11.11 -32.14 30.32
CA MET A 1 -9.88 -31.31 30.26
C MET A 1 -9.33 -31.16 28.84
N LEU A 2 -8.88 -32.22 28.16
CA LEU A 2 -8.30 -32.12 26.79
C LEU A 2 -9.25 -31.53 25.72
N LYS A 3 -10.56 -31.77 25.84
CA LYS A 3 -11.55 -31.20 24.92
C LYS A 3 -11.67 -29.68 25.03
N LEU A 4 -11.53 -29.15 26.25
CA LEU A 4 -11.60 -27.72 26.54
C LEU A 4 -10.42 -26.97 25.90
N HIS A 5 -9.19 -27.48 26.11
CA HIS A 5 -8.01 -26.88 25.47
C HIS A 5 -8.06 -26.92 23.93
N ARG A 6 -8.63 -27.99 23.34
CA ARG A 6 -8.81 -28.07 21.88
C ARG A 6 -9.81 -27.02 21.38
N GLU A 7 -10.88 -26.80 22.13
CA GLU A 7 -11.94 -25.85 21.79
C GLU A 7 -11.45 -24.39 21.91
N GLU A 8 -10.71 -24.07 22.97
CA GLU A 8 -10.04 -22.78 23.12
C GLU A 8 -9.06 -22.50 21.97
N ALA A 9 -8.20 -23.47 21.63
CA ALA A 9 -7.27 -23.33 20.51
C ALA A 9 -7.98 -23.12 19.17
N ASN A 10 -9.10 -23.81 18.93
CA ASN A 10 -9.91 -23.62 17.72
C ASN A 10 -10.57 -22.24 17.68
N ASN A 11 -11.06 -21.74 18.82
CA ASN A 11 -11.63 -20.42 18.93
C ASN A 11 -10.58 -19.32 18.71
N LEU A 12 -9.36 -19.49 19.25
CA LEU A 12 -8.23 -18.58 19.01
C LEU A 12 -7.83 -18.55 17.53
N ASN A 13 -7.70 -19.72 16.88
CA ASN A 13 -7.42 -19.80 15.46
C ASN A 13 -8.53 -19.16 14.59
N LYS A 14 -9.79 -19.24 15.03
CA LYS A 14 -10.92 -18.60 14.35
C LYS A 14 -10.88 -17.07 14.47
N LEU A 15 -10.34 -16.54 15.57
CA LEU A 15 -10.16 -15.10 15.77
C LEU A 15 -9.01 -14.52 14.95
N GLU A 16 -7.95 -15.29 14.71
CA GLU A 16 -6.79 -14.87 13.92
C GLU A 16 -6.98 -15.04 12.40
N ALA A 17 -7.97 -15.83 11.98
CA ALA A 17 -8.23 -16.09 10.58
C ALA A 17 -8.92 -14.88 9.89
N PRO A 18 -8.62 -14.62 8.60
CA PRO A 18 -9.36 -13.62 7.83
C PRO A 18 -10.84 -14.01 7.75
N PRO A 19 -11.76 -13.02 7.76
CA PRO A 19 -13.19 -13.29 7.85
C PRO A 19 -13.69 -14.13 6.67
N GLU A 20 -14.77 -14.85 6.89
CA GLU A 20 -15.30 -15.86 5.95
C GLU A 20 -15.77 -15.27 4.62
N ASN A 21 -16.16 -14.01 4.59
CA ASN A 21 -16.54 -13.25 3.39
C ASN A 21 -15.34 -12.63 2.62
N PHE A 22 -14.09 -12.84 3.05
CA PHE A 22 -12.94 -12.37 2.27
C PHE A 22 -12.81 -13.13 0.95
N SER A 23 -12.61 -12.38 -0.13
CA SER A 23 -12.29 -12.96 -1.43
C SER A 23 -11.01 -13.80 -1.38
N THR A 24 -10.90 -14.80 -2.25
CA THR A 24 -9.72 -15.67 -2.33
C THR A 24 -8.42 -14.88 -2.49
N ALA A 25 -8.46 -13.78 -3.27
CA ALA A 25 -7.31 -12.90 -3.46
C ALA A 25 -6.90 -12.18 -2.16
N MET A 26 -7.86 -11.66 -1.38
CA MET A 26 -7.57 -11.01 -0.11
C MET A 26 -7.06 -11.99 0.94
N ARG A 27 -7.57 -13.24 0.95
CA ARG A 27 -7.05 -14.32 1.79
C ARG A 27 -5.59 -14.64 1.45
N ALA A 28 -5.27 -14.73 0.16
CA ALA A 28 -3.91 -14.97 -0.30
C ALA A 28 -2.98 -13.83 0.13
N LEU A 29 -3.39 -12.58 -0.09
CA LEU A 29 -2.62 -11.39 0.29
C LEU A 29 -2.38 -11.34 1.80
N TYR A 30 -3.39 -11.61 2.63
CA TYR A 30 -3.23 -11.68 4.08
C TYR A 30 -2.20 -12.73 4.49
N ASN A 31 -2.34 -13.95 3.97
CA ASN A 31 -1.44 -15.05 4.33
C ASN A 31 0.01 -14.82 3.86
N LEU A 32 0.21 -14.13 2.74
CA LEU A 32 1.52 -13.87 2.15
C LEU A 32 2.25 -12.68 2.79
N VAL A 33 1.53 -11.58 3.06
CA VAL A 33 2.14 -10.31 3.45
C VAL A 33 1.77 -9.93 4.88
N PHE A 34 0.48 -9.97 5.23
CA PHE A 34 -0.02 -9.35 6.47
C PHE A 34 -0.04 -10.28 7.69
N LYS A 35 0.07 -11.61 7.52
CA LYS A 35 -0.07 -12.58 8.61
C LYS A 35 1.09 -12.57 9.61
N ARG A 36 2.33 -12.36 9.15
CA ARG A 36 3.52 -12.35 10.01
C ARG A 36 4.11 -10.95 10.06
N THR A 37 4.47 -10.46 11.25
CA THR A 37 5.05 -9.12 11.42
C THR A 37 6.33 -8.91 10.62
N SER A 38 7.17 -9.94 10.48
CA SER A 38 8.40 -9.87 9.70
C SER A 38 8.14 -9.69 8.20
N THR A 39 7.22 -10.48 7.61
CA THR A 39 6.84 -10.34 6.20
C THR A 39 6.10 -9.04 5.95
N TYR A 40 5.31 -8.58 6.93
CA TYR A 40 4.63 -7.31 6.88
C TYR A 40 5.59 -6.13 6.83
N ALA A 41 6.62 -6.11 7.69
CA ALA A 41 7.65 -5.07 7.68
C ALA A 41 8.39 -5.00 6.33
N VAL A 42 8.78 -6.16 5.78
CA VAL A 42 9.40 -6.24 4.45
C VAL A 42 8.45 -5.73 3.37
N GLY A 43 7.17 -6.11 3.44
CA GLY A 43 6.13 -5.64 2.54
C GLY A 43 5.98 -4.12 2.55
N ILE A 44 5.98 -3.49 3.74
CA ILE A 44 5.95 -2.03 3.87
C ILE A 44 7.18 -1.40 3.24
N MET A 45 8.39 -1.85 3.59
CA MET A 45 9.63 -1.28 3.06
C MET A 45 9.68 -1.36 1.53
N ALA A 46 9.31 -2.51 0.97
CA ALA A 46 9.20 -2.67 -0.48
C ALA A 46 8.15 -1.73 -1.07
N SER A 47 6.96 -1.64 -0.45
CA SER A 47 5.88 -0.79 -0.94
C SER A 47 6.27 0.70 -0.95
N VAL A 48 6.90 1.18 0.13
CA VAL A 48 7.33 2.59 0.25
C VAL A 48 8.33 2.95 -0.85
N PHE A 49 9.30 2.09 -1.14
CA PHE A 49 10.29 2.32 -2.18
C PHE A 49 9.67 2.60 -3.56
N PHE A 50 8.65 1.84 -3.94
CA PHE A 50 7.93 2.08 -5.19
C PHE A 50 6.92 3.22 -5.09
N PHE A 51 6.27 3.36 -3.94
CA PHE A 51 5.26 4.39 -3.70
C PHE A 51 5.85 5.79 -3.79
N GLU A 52 7.02 6.05 -3.19
CA GLU A 52 7.71 7.34 -3.25
C GLU A 52 7.87 7.82 -4.71
N ARG A 53 8.51 7.00 -5.55
CA ARG A 53 8.76 7.35 -6.94
C ARG A 53 7.47 7.58 -7.75
N ALA A 54 6.47 6.72 -7.55
CA ALA A 54 5.20 6.83 -8.25
C ALA A 54 4.40 8.06 -7.78
N PHE A 55 4.40 8.33 -6.48
CA PHE A 55 3.71 9.44 -5.88
C PHE A 55 4.33 10.77 -6.30
N ASP A 56 5.66 10.89 -6.30
CA ASP A 56 6.34 12.11 -6.73
C ASP A 56 5.97 12.50 -8.17
N VAL A 57 6.08 11.55 -9.11
CA VAL A 57 5.73 11.80 -10.53
C VAL A 57 4.24 12.10 -10.67
N GLY A 58 3.39 11.33 -9.99
CA GLY A 58 1.94 11.50 -10.07
C GLY A 58 1.49 12.85 -9.52
N ALA A 59 2.00 13.22 -8.35
CA ALA A 59 1.67 14.47 -7.68
C ALA A 59 2.21 15.68 -8.44
N GLU A 60 3.46 15.61 -8.94
CA GLU A 60 4.02 16.65 -9.79
C GLU A 60 3.15 16.82 -11.04
N SER A 61 2.90 15.75 -11.79
CA SER A 61 2.07 15.79 -13.01
C SER A 61 0.68 16.37 -12.76
N LEU A 62 0.04 15.98 -11.65
CA LEU A 62 -1.27 16.53 -11.27
C LEU A 62 -1.19 18.03 -10.98
N PHE A 63 -0.14 18.46 -10.30
CA PHE A 63 0.11 19.86 -9.99
C PHE A 63 0.39 20.69 -11.26
N GLU A 64 1.22 20.19 -12.19
CA GLU A 64 1.48 20.87 -13.45
C GLU A 64 0.20 21.00 -14.28
N TYR A 65 -0.56 19.91 -14.38
CA TYR A 65 -1.82 19.89 -15.11
C TYR A 65 -2.82 20.91 -14.55
N ALA A 66 -2.96 20.97 -13.23
CA ALA A 66 -3.86 21.90 -12.57
C ALA A 66 -3.45 23.38 -12.73
N ASN A 67 -2.15 23.65 -12.91
CA ASN A 67 -1.62 25.01 -12.98
C ASN A 67 -1.14 25.41 -14.38
N LYS A 68 -1.41 24.60 -15.40
CA LYS A 68 -0.91 24.78 -16.77
C LYS A 68 -1.03 26.23 -17.27
N GLY A 69 0.07 26.75 -17.79
CA GLY A 69 0.20 28.12 -18.30
C GLY A 69 0.54 29.16 -17.23
N LYS A 70 0.65 28.77 -15.95
CA LYS A 70 1.08 29.63 -14.85
C LYS A 70 2.47 29.26 -14.32
N LEU A 71 2.95 28.04 -14.57
CA LEU A 71 4.26 27.64 -14.04
C LEU A 71 5.36 28.30 -14.86
N TRP A 72 6.49 28.58 -14.21
CA TRP A 72 7.66 29.13 -14.90
C TRP A 72 8.05 28.30 -16.13
N LYS A 73 8.05 26.97 -16.02
CA LYS A 73 8.32 26.07 -17.15
C LYS A 73 7.40 26.25 -18.37
N ASP A 74 6.22 26.82 -18.21
CA ASP A 74 5.27 27.09 -19.31
C ASP A 74 5.45 28.47 -19.95
N ILE A 75 6.17 29.37 -19.29
CA ILE A 75 6.34 30.78 -19.72
C ILE A 75 7.80 31.20 -19.89
N LYS A 76 8.75 30.34 -19.51
CA LYS A 76 10.20 30.58 -19.51
C LYS A 76 10.73 30.94 -20.89
N ASP A 77 10.17 30.34 -21.93
CA ASP A 77 10.45 30.58 -23.34
C ASP A 77 10.28 32.05 -23.75
N LYS A 78 9.48 32.83 -23.00
CA LYS A 78 9.25 34.25 -23.29
C LYS A 78 10.32 35.18 -22.73
N TYR A 79 11.15 34.70 -21.81
CA TYR A 79 12.02 35.55 -20.98
C TYR A 79 13.48 35.14 -21.00
N GLU A 80 13.79 33.89 -21.35
CA GLU A 80 15.16 33.49 -21.64
C GLU A 80 15.45 33.67 -23.13
N GLN A 81 16.31 34.64 -23.44
CA GLN A 81 17.04 34.72 -24.70
C GLN A 81 18.33 33.92 -24.48
N GLU A 82 18.74 33.09 -25.47
CA GLU A 82 20.00 32.33 -25.40
C GLU A 82 21.20 33.18 -24.96
#